data_AF-A0A1M5NI63-F1
#
_entry.id   AF-A0A1M5NI63-F1
#
_cell.length_a   1.000
_cell.length_b   1.000
_cell.length_c   1.000
_cell.angle_alpha   90.00
_cell.angle_beta   90.00
_cell.angle_gamma   90.00
#
_symmetry.space_group_name_H-M   'P 1'
#
loop_
_entity.id
_entity.type
_entity.pdbx_description
1 polymer ?
#
loop_
_entity_poly.entity_id
_entity_poly.type
_entity_poly.pdbx_seq_one_letter_code
_entity_poly.pdbx_strand_id
1 'polypeptide(L)'
;MKFPTGKPTKPALPFGLKETDTAYPKHPKKYDWRKPQPFDVLHTLTLYETERFGWVVTTLHIRNPGSRHRTGAQARTYGVNAEGQVVTVGLGPHVKRTLTVYVTRARADALKTLTDLHERGLADAGSIRDRISSRRAQGAMRRSSFGFGLGF
;
A
#
# COMPACT_ATOMS: atom_id res chain seq x y z
N MET A 1 -25.31 13.83 -37.37
CA MET A 1 -25.27 13.01 -36.14
C MET A 1 -24.53 13.80 -35.07
N LYS A 2 -25.21 14.20 -33.98
CA LYS A 2 -24.57 14.89 -32.85
C LYS A 2 -24.06 13.81 -31.90
N PHE A 3 -22.74 13.70 -31.73
CA PHE A 3 -22.16 12.85 -30.70
C PHE A 3 -22.53 13.43 -29.33
N PRO A 4 -23.13 12.65 -28.42
CA PRO A 4 -23.38 13.14 -27.07
C PRO A 4 -22.03 13.42 -26.40
N THR A 5 -21.76 14.68 -26.11
CA THR A 5 -20.65 15.12 -25.27
C THR A 5 -20.99 14.80 -23.81
N GLY A 6 -20.94 13.51 -23.48
CA GLY A 6 -20.94 13.07 -22.09
C GLY A 6 -19.70 13.65 -21.40
N LYS A 7 -19.91 14.60 -20.48
CA LYS A 7 -18.83 15.05 -19.58
C LYS A 7 -18.24 13.78 -18.92
N PRO A 8 -16.91 13.59 -18.91
CA PRO A 8 -16.33 12.42 -18.27
C PRO A 8 -16.76 12.39 -16.81
N THR A 9 -17.61 11.44 -16.45
CA THR A 9 -18.01 11.22 -15.07
C THR A 9 -16.74 10.81 -14.33
N LYS A 10 -16.28 11.64 -13.39
CA LYS A 10 -15.09 11.33 -12.62
C LYS A 10 -15.30 9.97 -11.95
N PRO A 11 -14.36 9.02 -12.10
CA PRO A 11 -14.50 7.71 -11.48
C PRO A 11 -14.62 7.89 -9.96
N ALA A 12 -15.61 7.21 -9.36
CA ALA A 12 -15.86 7.28 -7.93
C ALA A 12 -14.64 6.78 -7.16
N LEU A 13 -14.25 7.52 -6.11
CA LEU A 13 -13.17 7.11 -5.23
C LEU A 13 -13.66 6.03 -4.26
N PRO A 14 -12.82 5.04 -3.90
CA PRO A 14 -13.23 3.93 -3.05
C PRO A 14 -13.34 4.36 -1.58
N PHE A 15 -13.97 3.53 -0.76
CA PHE A 15 -13.98 3.66 0.70
C PHE A 15 -14.50 5.01 1.24
N GLY A 16 -15.39 5.69 0.50
CA GLY A 16 -15.91 7.01 0.91
C GLY A 16 -14.85 8.12 0.90
N LEU A 17 -13.74 7.91 0.16
CA LEU A 17 -12.71 8.91 -0.04
C LEU A 17 -13.25 10.12 -0.80
N LYS A 18 -12.81 11.29 -0.39
CA LYS A 18 -13.04 12.55 -1.08
C LYS A 18 -11.79 12.91 -1.87
N GLU A 19 -11.94 13.70 -2.94
CA GLU A 19 -10.78 14.21 -3.70
C GLU A 19 -9.81 14.96 -2.79
N THR A 20 -10.33 15.67 -1.79
CA THR A 20 -9.54 16.38 -0.78
C THR A 20 -8.65 15.46 0.06
N ASP A 21 -9.04 14.21 0.25
CA ASP A 21 -8.26 13.23 1.03
C ASP A 21 -7.01 12.76 0.24
N THR A 22 -6.97 13.01 -1.08
CA THR A 22 -5.83 12.66 -1.95
C THR A 22 -4.84 13.80 -2.16
N ALA A 23 -5.17 15.00 -1.66
CA ALA A 23 -4.30 16.17 -1.70
C ALA A 23 -3.71 16.42 -0.32
N TYR A 24 -2.42 16.77 -0.25
CA TYR A 24 -1.81 17.13 1.02
C TYR A 24 -2.54 18.37 1.60
N PRO A 25 -2.96 18.35 2.87
CA PRO A 25 -3.76 19.43 3.43
C PRO A 25 -2.97 20.74 3.45
N LYS A 26 -3.62 21.83 3.04
CA LYS A 26 -3.01 23.17 3.07
C LYS A 26 -3.07 23.73 4.48
N HIS A 27 -1.95 24.23 4.98
CA HIS A 27 -1.88 24.92 6.26
C HIS A 27 -2.32 26.38 6.12
N PRO A 28 -3.18 26.90 7.02
CA PRO A 28 -3.47 28.33 7.06
C PRO A 28 -2.23 29.12 7.50
N LYS A 29 -2.12 30.39 7.08
CA LYS A 29 -0.95 31.24 7.39
C LYS A 29 -0.76 31.51 8.89
N LYS A 30 -1.84 31.42 9.68
CA LYS A 30 -1.83 31.56 11.13
C LYS A 30 -2.56 30.38 11.75
N TYR A 31 -1.87 29.60 12.57
CA TYR A 31 -2.46 28.57 13.42
C TYR A 31 -1.60 28.38 14.67
N ASP A 32 -2.20 27.79 15.70
CA ASP A 32 -1.50 27.43 16.92
C ASP A 32 -0.82 26.07 16.75
N TRP A 33 0.48 26.07 16.46
CA TRP A 33 1.27 24.86 16.24
C TRP A 33 1.39 23.98 17.49
N ARG A 34 1.04 24.49 18.68
CA ARG A 34 1.08 23.71 19.93
C ARG A 34 -0.18 22.89 20.15
N LYS A 35 -1.26 23.16 19.40
CA LYS A 35 -2.53 22.46 19.54
C LYS A 35 -2.74 21.54 18.35
N PRO A 36 -3.35 20.35 18.57
CA PRO A 36 -3.74 19.48 17.47
C PRO A 36 -4.70 20.20 16.53
N GLN A 37 -4.39 20.20 15.24
CA GLN A 37 -5.17 20.84 14.20
C GLN A 37 -5.97 19.81 13.40
N PRO A 38 -7.14 20.20 12.85
CA PRO A 38 -7.96 19.31 12.04
C PRO A 38 -7.25 18.83 10.76
N PHE A 39 -6.30 19.61 10.25
CA PHE A 39 -5.52 19.31 9.05
C PHE A 39 -4.23 18.52 9.34
N ASP A 40 -3.95 18.18 10.59
CA ASP A 40 -2.79 17.35 10.94
C ASP A 40 -2.95 15.98 10.28
N VAL A 41 -1.94 15.55 9.53
CA VAL A 41 -1.90 14.22 8.91
C VAL A 41 -1.45 13.22 9.96
N LEU A 42 -2.33 12.27 10.29
CA LEU A 42 -2.06 11.19 11.23
C LEU A 42 -1.44 9.98 10.53
N HIS A 43 -1.93 9.65 9.33
CA HIS A 43 -1.42 8.55 8.52
C HIS A 43 -1.37 8.95 7.04
N THR A 44 -0.36 8.44 6.34
CA THR A 44 -0.25 8.53 4.88
C THR A 44 -0.31 7.12 4.33
N LEU A 45 -1.34 6.83 3.53
CA LEU A 45 -1.58 5.52 2.94
C LEU A 45 -1.42 5.59 1.43
N THR A 46 -0.95 4.51 0.81
CA THR A 46 -0.95 4.37 -0.64
C THR A 46 -1.96 3.31 -1.05
N LEU A 47 -2.77 3.61 -2.07
CA LEU A 47 -3.75 2.70 -2.64
C LEU A 47 -3.42 2.45 -4.10
N TYR A 48 -3.55 1.19 -4.51
CA TYR A 48 -3.47 0.78 -5.91
C TYR A 48 -4.84 0.34 -6.41
N GLU A 49 -5.25 0.88 -7.55
CA GLU A 49 -6.36 0.33 -8.33
C GLU A 49 -5.82 -0.73 -9.28
N THR A 50 -6.21 -1.98 -9.06
CA THR A 50 -5.75 -3.13 -9.84
C THR A 50 -6.88 -3.72 -10.66
N GLU A 51 -6.55 -4.27 -11.83
CA GLU A 51 -7.53 -4.97 -12.68
C GLU A 51 -8.20 -6.16 -12.00
N ARG A 52 -7.45 -6.90 -11.17
CA ARG A 52 -7.89 -8.18 -10.61
C ARG A 52 -8.54 -8.07 -9.24
N PHE A 53 -8.00 -7.22 -8.37
CA PHE A 53 -8.40 -7.15 -6.96
C PHE A 53 -9.14 -5.85 -6.64
N GLY A 54 -9.38 -5.00 -7.65
CA GLY A 54 -9.90 -3.65 -7.43
C GLY A 54 -8.91 -2.83 -6.61
N TRP A 55 -9.44 -2.07 -5.64
CA TRP A 55 -8.64 -1.22 -4.77
C TRP A 55 -7.95 -2.01 -3.66
N VAL A 56 -6.64 -1.80 -3.56
CA VAL A 56 -5.76 -2.44 -2.60
C VAL A 56 -5.03 -1.38 -1.79
N VAL A 57 -5.12 -1.46 -0.46
CA VAL A 57 -4.32 -0.64 0.46
C VAL A 57 -2.94 -1.27 0.58
N THR A 58 -1.89 -0.56 0.18
CA THR A 58 -0.53 -1.08 0.23
C THR A 58 0.01 -1.03 1.65
N THR A 59 0.70 -2.07 2.10
CA THR A 59 1.17 -2.18 3.49
C THR A 59 2.68 -2.31 3.56
N LEU A 60 3.25 -3.40 3.05
CA LEU A 60 4.67 -3.70 3.17
C LEU A 60 5.32 -3.93 1.80
N HIS A 61 6.32 -3.14 1.47
CA HIS A 61 7.11 -3.37 0.26
C HIS A 61 7.97 -4.64 0.41
N ILE A 62 7.76 -5.60 -0.47
CA ILE A 62 8.57 -6.82 -0.59
C ILE A 62 9.90 -6.48 -1.25
N ARG A 63 9.82 -5.64 -2.29
CA ARG A 63 10.98 -5.13 -2.99
C ARG A 63 10.78 -3.66 -3.31
N ASN A 64 11.72 -2.85 -2.83
CA ASN A 64 11.63 -1.41 -2.89
C ASN A 64 11.84 -0.90 -4.34
N PRO A 65 10.94 -0.08 -4.90
CA PRO A 65 11.08 0.49 -6.26
C PRO A 65 12.34 1.36 -6.45
N GLY A 66 12.94 1.89 -5.38
CA GLY A 66 14.18 2.70 -5.44
C GLY A 66 15.50 1.91 -5.37
N SER A 67 15.47 0.57 -5.39
CA SER A 67 16.69 -0.24 -5.33
C SER A 67 17.51 -0.10 -6.63
N ARG A 68 18.78 0.32 -6.50
CA ARG A 68 19.76 0.65 -7.57
C ARG A 68 19.93 -0.33 -8.74
N HIS A 69 19.26 -1.48 -8.75
CA HIS A 69 19.53 -2.55 -9.71
C HIS A 69 18.34 -3.04 -10.55
N ARG A 70 17.12 -2.50 -10.44
CA ARG A 70 15.95 -3.12 -11.10
C ARG A 70 14.93 -2.14 -11.64
N THR A 71 14.44 -2.42 -12.85
CA THR A 71 13.30 -1.77 -13.50
C THR A 71 12.06 -1.85 -12.61
N GLY A 72 11.21 -0.81 -12.63
CA GLY A 72 9.99 -0.71 -11.79
C GLY A 72 9.07 -1.95 -11.87
N ALA A 73 9.15 -2.70 -12.97
CA ALA A 73 8.44 -3.96 -13.20
C ALA A 73 8.72 -5.08 -12.16
N GLN A 74 9.78 -4.99 -11.36
CA GLN A 74 10.11 -6.01 -10.34
C GLN A 74 9.75 -5.61 -8.91
N ALA A 75 9.26 -4.39 -8.70
CA ALA A 75 8.79 -3.96 -7.39
C ALA A 75 7.49 -4.71 -7.06
N ARG A 76 7.44 -5.26 -5.84
CA ARG A 76 6.27 -5.97 -5.32
C ARG A 76 5.97 -5.47 -3.93
N THR A 77 4.69 -5.37 -3.62
CA THR A 77 4.18 -4.83 -2.37
C THR A 77 3.07 -5.76 -1.89
N TYR A 78 3.09 -6.10 -0.61
CA TYR A 78 1.92 -6.66 0.05
C TYR A 78 0.89 -5.55 0.22
N GLY A 79 -0.37 -5.91 0.10
CA GLY A 79 -1.48 -5.02 0.40
C GLY A 79 -2.69 -5.81 0.81
N VAL A 80 -3.75 -5.09 1.14
CA VAL A 80 -5.03 -5.67 1.55
C VAL A 80 -6.12 -5.14 0.64
N ASN A 81 -6.93 -6.03 0.08
CA ASN A 81 -8.08 -5.65 -0.75
C ASN A 81 -9.26 -5.19 0.14
N ALA A 82 -10.33 -4.73 -0.49
CA ALA A 82 -11.54 -4.29 0.23
C ALA A 82 -12.18 -5.39 1.11
N GLU A 83 -11.92 -6.67 0.81
CA GLU A 83 -12.42 -7.82 1.56
C GLU A 83 -11.55 -8.19 2.77
N GLY A 84 -10.43 -7.49 3.00
CA GLY A 84 -9.49 -7.81 4.07
C GLY A 84 -8.51 -8.93 3.75
N GLN A 85 -8.44 -9.39 2.50
CA GLN A 85 -7.50 -10.42 2.06
C GLN A 85 -6.14 -9.80 1.75
N VAL A 86 -5.08 -10.43 2.27
CA VAL A 86 -3.70 -10.04 1.96
C VAL A 86 -3.33 -10.52 0.57
N VAL A 87 -2.95 -9.60 -0.29
CA VAL A 87 -2.56 -9.84 -1.68
C VAL A 87 -1.14 -9.34 -1.93
N THR A 88 -0.49 -9.89 -2.95
CA THR A 88 0.79 -9.38 -3.46
C THR A 88 0.56 -8.68 -4.78
N VAL A 89 0.92 -7.41 -4.87
CA VAL A 89 0.75 -6.58 -6.08
C VAL A 89 2.12 -6.22 -6.63
N GLY A 90 2.33 -6.44 -7.92
CA GLY A 90 3.52 -5.95 -8.64
C GLY A 90 3.26 -4.58 -9.24
N LEU A 91 4.28 -3.71 -9.35
CA LEU A 91 4.16 -2.42 -10.05
C LEU A 91 4.23 -2.58 -11.57
N GLY A 92 3.29 -3.35 -12.14
CA GLY A 92 3.17 -3.61 -13.57
C GLY A 92 1.94 -2.94 -14.21
N PRO A 93 1.70 -3.17 -15.51
CA PRO A 93 0.62 -2.53 -16.27
C PRO A 93 -0.80 -2.77 -15.74
N HIS A 94 -0.99 -3.80 -14.92
CA HIS A 94 -2.26 -4.14 -14.28
C HIS A 94 -2.66 -3.17 -13.13
N VAL A 95 -1.74 -2.32 -12.68
CA VAL A 95 -2.02 -1.22 -11.74
C VAL A 95 -2.44 -0.01 -12.56
N LYS A 96 -3.74 0.27 -12.57
CA LYS A 96 -4.33 1.36 -13.37
C LYS A 96 -4.02 2.73 -12.77
N ARG A 97 -4.12 2.83 -11.45
CA ARG A 97 -4.01 4.09 -10.71
C ARG A 97 -3.36 3.87 -9.36
N THR A 98 -2.63 4.89 -8.95
CA THR A 98 -2.04 5.00 -7.61
C THR A 98 -2.57 6.25 -6.96
N LEU A 99 -3.09 6.12 -5.74
CA LEU A 99 -3.52 7.25 -4.93
C LEU A 99 -2.74 7.28 -3.63
N THR A 100 -2.26 8.47 -3.27
CA THR A 100 -1.79 8.75 -1.92
C THR A 100 -2.95 9.35 -1.15
N VAL A 101 -3.30 8.77 -0.01
CA VAL A 101 -4.38 9.23 0.86
C VAL A 101 -3.77 9.76 2.15
N TYR A 102 -4.14 10.99 2.52
CA TYR A 102 -3.73 11.63 3.74
C TYR A 102 -4.87 11.57 4.74
N VAL A 103 -4.73 10.73 5.76
CA VAL A 103 -5.70 10.61 6.85
C VAL A 103 -5.44 11.77 7.80
N THR A 104 -6.24 12.83 7.65
CA THR A 104 -6.19 13.99 8.55
C THR A 104 -6.97 13.72 9.82
N ARG A 105 -6.67 14.45 10.90
CA ARG A 105 -7.39 14.35 12.17
C ARG A 105 -8.90 14.54 12.00
N ALA A 106 -9.34 15.47 11.15
CA ALA A 106 -10.76 15.69 10.87
C ALA A 106 -11.45 14.55 10.11
N ARG A 107 -10.68 13.70 9.40
CA ARG A 107 -11.19 12.58 8.59
C ARG A 107 -10.85 11.22 9.20
N ALA A 108 -10.18 11.17 10.35
CA ALA A 108 -9.72 9.95 10.99
C ALA A 108 -10.87 8.93 11.18
N ASP A 109 -12.00 9.36 11.74
CA ASP A 109 -13.14 8.47 11.98
C ASP A 109 -13.77 7.96 10.67
N ALA A 110 -13.91 8.85 9.68
CA ALA A 110 -14.50 8.49 8.39
C ALA A 110 -13.60 7.55 7.57
N LEU A 111 -12.28 7.62 7.77
CA LEU A 111 -11.29 6.79 7.09
C LEU A 111 -10.76 5.66 7.98
N LYS A 112 -11.38 5.41 9.13
CA LYS A 112 -10.94 4.40 10.09
C LYS A 112 -10.86 3.01 9.47
N THR A 113 -11.81 2.66 8.60
CA THR A 113 -11.79 1.37 7.89
C THR A 113 -10.51 1.20 7.06
N LEU A 114 -10.01 2.26 6.42
CA LEU A 114 -8.76 2.21 5.66
C LEU A 114 -7.54 2.03 6.56
N THR A 115 -7.48 2.73 7.69
CA THR A 115 -6.38 2.59 8.64
C THR A 115 -6.39 1.19 9.27
N ASP A 116 -7.55 0.66 9.61
CA ASP A 116 -7.69 -0.70 10.18
C ASP A 116 -7.25 -1.77 9.18
N LEU A 117 -7.66 -1.66 7.90
CA LEU A 117 -7.22 -2.56 6.84
C LEU A 117 -5.70 -2.50 6.63
N HIS A 118 -5.13 -1.29 6.70
CA HIS A 118 -3.69 -1.09 6.60
C HIS A 118 -2.94 -1.74 7.75
N GLU A 119 -3.36 -1.51 9.00
CA GLU A 119 -2.71 -2.08 10.18
C GLU A 119 -2.78 -3.60 10.20
N ARG A 120 -3.97 -4.17 9.94
CA ARG A 120 -4.14 -5.61 9.81
C ARG A 120 -3.23 -6.18 8.72
N GLY A 121 -3.20 -5.52 7.57
CA GLY A 121 -2.37 -5.90 6.45
C GLY A 121 -0.88 -5.81 6.70
N LEU A 122 -0.43 -4.87 7.54
CA LEU A 122 0.96 -4.80 8.00
C LEU A 122 1.31 -5.98 8.90
N ALA A 123 0.46 -6.30 9.86
CA ALA A 123 0.66 -7.42 10.77
C ALA A 123 0.75 -8.76 10.00
N ASP A 124 -0.20 -9.00 9.11
CA ASP A 124 -0.23 -10.23 8.32
C ASP A 124 0.94 -10.31 7.33
N ALA A 125 1.29 -9.20 6.66
CA ALA A 125 2.44 -9.16 5.76
C ALA A 125 3.76 -9.41 6.51
N GLY A 126 3.89 -8.90 7.74
CA GLY A 126 5.02 -9.18 8.63
C GLY A 126 5.13 -10.67 8.95
N SER A 127 4.02 -11.29 9.38
CA SER A 127 3.95 -12.73 9.67
C SER A 127 4.32 -13.59 8.46
N ILE A 128 3.84 -13.24 7.26
CA ILE A 128 4.19 -13.92 6.01
C ILE A 128 5.68 -13.78 5.71
N ARG A 129 6.25 -12.58 5.84
CA ARG A 129 7.67 -12.31 5.59
C ARG A 129 8.55 -13.13 6.53
N ASP A 130 8.20 -13.17 7.81
CA ASP A 130 8.99 -13.86 8.83
C ASP A 130 8.94 -15.37 8.61
N ARG A 131 7.76 -15.94 8.31
CA ARG A 131 7.61 -17.35 7.93
C ARG A 131 8.48 -17.72 6.72
N ILE A 132 8.51 -16.87 5.69
CA ILE A 132 9.35 -17.07 4.51
C ILE A 132 10.84 -17.00 4.87
N SER A 133 11.23 -16.05 5.72
CA SER A 133 12.60 -15.91 6.21
C SER A 133 13.07 -17.16 6.95
N SER A 134 12.27 -17.66 7.90
CA SER A 134 12.57 -18.88 8.65
C SER A 134 12.71 -20.11 7.75
N ARG A 135 11.81 -20.28 6.77
CA ARG A 135 11.92 -21.38 5.79
C ARG A 135 13.18 -21.27 4.93
N ARG A 136 13.57 -20.06 4.52
CA ARG A 136 14.81 -19.84 3.75
C ARG A 136 16.05 -20.16 4.58
N ALA A 137 16.08 -19.75 5.85
CA ALA A 137 17.16 -20.06 6.77
C ALA A 137 17.31 -21.58 6.98
N GLN A 138 16.20 -22.28 7.24
CA GLN A 138 16.20 -23.74 7.37
C GLN A 138 16.69 -24.44 6.09
N GLY A 139 16.24 -23.97 4.91
CA GLY A 139 16.71 -24.49 3.63
C GLY A 139 18.21 -24.24 3.38
N ALA A 140 18.74 -23.10 3.83
CA ALA A 140 20.18 -22.80 3.75
C ALA A 140 20.99 -23.71 4.68
N MET A 141 20.55 -23.90 5.93
CA MET A 141 21.19 -24.81 6.90
C MET A 141 21.22 -26.26 6.39
N ARG A 142 20.13 -26.74 5.78
CA ARG A 142 20.10 -28.08 5.16
C ARG A 142 21.10 -28.20 4.01
N ARG A 143 21.23 -27.17 3.16
CA ARG A 143 22.21 -27.21 2.07
C ARG A 143 23.66 -27.12 2.56
N SER A 144 23.93 -26.37 3.63
CA SER A 144 25.27 -26.32 4.23
C SER A 144 25.65 -27.62 4.93
N SER A 145 24.71 -28.34 5.54
CA SER A 145 24.98 -29.66 6.15
C SER A 145 25.26 -30.77 5.14
N PHE A 146 24.77 -30.65 3.90
CA PHE A 146 25.06 -31.63 2.82
C PHE A 146 26.29 -31.26 1.97
N GLY A 147 26.90 -30.08 2.17
CA GLY A 147 28.06 -29.61 1.40
C GLY A 147 29.43 -29.88 2.04
N PHE A 148 29.47 -30.57 3.19
CA PHE A 148 30.69 -30.83 3.97
C PHE A 148 30.96 -32.33 4.13
N GLY A 149 30.83 -33.09 3.04
CA GLY A 149 31.05 -34.53 3.05
C GLY A 149 31.47 -35.05 1.68
N LEU A 150 32.66 -34.68 1.22
CA LEU A 150 33.48 -35.39 0.25
C LEU A 150 34.87 -34.71 0.23
N GLY A 151 35.77 -35.24 1.05
CA GLY A 151 37.11 -34.70 1.25
C GLY A 151 37.90 -35.53 2.26
N PHE A 152 37.94 -36.85 2.04
CA PHE A 152 38.97 -37.76 2.52
C PHE A 152 39.28 -38.76 1.40
#